data_AF-A0A6M0RR98-F1
#
_entry.id   AF-A0A6M0RR98-F1
#
_cell.length_a   1.000
_cell.length_b   1.000
_cell.length_c   1.000
_cell.angle_alpha   90.00
_cell.angle_beta   90.00
_cell.angle_gamma   90.00
#
_symmetry.space_group_name_H-M   'P 1'
#
loop_
_entity.id
_entity.type
_entity.pdbx_description
1 polymer ?
#
loop_
_entity_poly.entity_id
_entity_poly.type
_entity_poly.pdbx_seq_one_letter_code
_entity_poly.pdbx_strand_id
1 'polypeptide(L)'
;MIIKTSWLILLIGVGGPAFLSSPELSDSWNDASEIREQRKAQAQKDRMATMYATQAQKDSEIALTRVKAGCVPVVARETGGDTRLAEGVQVKAASDSPIPLGDGSLVCTRSGDTAEVWEGRVAQVKRIGPSDADEYLDSFSKQPGAY
;
A
#
# COMPACT_ATOMS: atom_id res chain seq x y z
N MET A 1 -28.17 77.23 10.19
CA MET A 1 -29.61 77.55 10.21
C MET A 1 -30.30 76.46 11.01
N ILE A 2 -30.93 76.82 12.12
CA ILE A 2 -31.53 75.93 13.13
C ILE A 2 -33.05 75.98 12.98
N ILE A 3 -33.75 74.83 12.89
CA ILE A 3 -35.14 74.57 13.34
C ILE A 3 -35.23 73.03 13.52
N LYS A 4 -35.20 72.36 14.70
CA LYS A 4 -36.01 72.35 15.94
C LYS A 4 -37.42 71.73 15.77
N THR A 5 -37.61 70.50 16.30
CA THR A 5 -38.71 69.92 17.14
C THR A 5 -38.96 68.43 16.81
N SER A 6 -38.50 67.48 17.62
CA SER A 6 -39.14 66.91 18.83
C SER A 6 -40.49 66.24 18.57
N TRP A 7 -40.49 64.90 18.46
CA TRP A 7 -41.51 64.06 19.07
C TRP A 7 -40.82 62.99 19.92
N LEU A 8 -41.08 63.11 21.22
CA LEU A 8 -40.76 62.21 22.31
C LEU A 8 -41.49 60.87 22.10
N ILE A 9 -40.79 59.74 22.15
CA ILE A 9 -41.42 58.48 22.61
C ILE A 9 -40.61 57.95 23.78
N LEU A 10 -41.39 57.72 24.82
CA LEU A 10 -41.11 57.41 26.20
C LEU A 10 -40.40 56.07 26.38
N LEU A 11 -39.57 56.02 27.42
CA LEU A 11 -39.01 54.86 28.12
C LEU A 11 -40.01 53.71 28.32
N ILE A 12 -39.51 52.46 28.32
CA ILE A 12 -39.62 51.47 29.42
C ILE A 12 -38.73 50.26 29.03
N GLY A 13 -37.85 49.82 29.94
CA GLY A 13 -37.17 48.52 29.77
C GLY A 13 -35.85 48.36 30.49
N VAL A 14 -35.85 48.50 31.82
CA VAL A 14 -34.80 47.95 32.69
C VAL A 14 -34.80 46.43 32.54
N GLY A 15 -33.70 45.82 32.11
CA GLY A 15 -33.66 44.37 31.86
C GLY A 15 -32.29 43.79 31.52
N GLY A 16 -31.27 44.03 32.36
CA GLY A 16 -30.09 43.17 32.54
C GLY A 16 -29.06 43.09 31.41
N PRO A 17 -27.78 42.74 31.72
CA PRO A 17 -26.88 42.26 30.69
C PRO A 17 -27.42 40.91 30.22
N ALA A 18 -27.93 40.83 29.00
CA ALA A 18 -28.09 39.56 28.33
C ALA A 18 -26.68 38.99 28.10
N PHE A 19 -26.23 38.20 29.08
CA PHE A 19 -25.14 37.26 28.93
C PHE A 19 -25.58 36.32 27.79
N LEU A 20 -25.07 36.57 26.59
CA LEU A 20 -25.28 35.71 25.42
C LEU A 20 -24.61 34.36 25.72
N SER A 21 -25.31 33.47 26.41
CA SER A 21 -24.98 32.05 26.42
C SER A 21 -25.38 31.49 25.06
N SER A 22 -24.56 31.76 24.04
CA SER A 22 -24.71 31.17 22.70
C SER A 22 -24.58 29.64 22.80
N PRO A 23 -25.66 28.87 22.53
CA PRO A 23 -25.60 27.41 22.45
C PRO A 23 -24.78 26.94 21.24
N GLU A 24 -24.56 27.80 20.24
CA GLU A 24 -23.82 27.50 19.01
C GLU A 24 -22.32 27.24 19.22
N LEU A 25 -21.73 27.75 20.30
CA LEU A 25 -20.30 27.55 20.55
C LEU A 25 -20.02 26.08 20.89
N SER A 26 -20.81 25.46 21.77
CA SER A 26 -20.63 24.05 22.16
C SER A 26 -20.75 23.06 21.00
N ASP A 27 -21.69 23.30 20.08
CA ASP A 27 -21.85 22.45 18.90
C ASP A 27 -20.66 22.60 17.93
N SER A 28 -20.12 23.83 17.75
CA SER A 28 -18.92 24.03 16.94
C SER A 28 -17.65 23.40 17.53
N TRP A 29 -17.55 23.32 18.87
CA TRP A 29 -16.40 22.68 19.54
C TRP A 29 -16.45 21.16 19.42
N ASN A 30 -17.65 20.56 19.52
CA ASN A 30 -17.85 19.13 19.31
C ASN A 30 -17.54 18.74 17.86
N ASP A 31 -18.09 19.48 16.90
CA ASP A 31 -17.86 19.26 15.46
C ASP A 31 -16.38 19.47 15.07
N ALA A 32 -15.72 20.50 15.62
CA ALA A 32 -14.29 20.71 15.42
C ALA A 32 -13.41 19.60 16.02
N SER A 33 -13.84 18.95 17.11
CA SER A 33 -13.12 17.82 17.69
C SER A 33 -13.27 16.55 16.86
N GLU A 34 -14.45 16.32 16.29
CA GLU A 34 -14.73 15.19 15.41
C GLU A 34 -13.99 15.31 14.07
N ILE A 35 -13.96 16.51 13.48
CA ILE A 35 -13.19 16.79 12.25
C ILE A 35 -11.68 16.55 12.47
N ARG A 36 -11.15 16.88 13.65
CA ARG A 36 -9.73 16.64 13.98
C ARG A 36 -9.43 15.15 14.10
N GLU A 37 -10.30 14.38 14.74
CA GLU A 37 -10.14 12.92 14.85
C GLU A 37 -10.25 12.23 13.49
N GLN A 38 -11.21 12.63 12.65
CA GLN A 38 -11.33 12.11 11.28
C GLN A 38 -10.08 12.43 10.43
N ARG A 39 -9.52 13.64 10.54
CA ARG A 39 -8.27 14.00 9.83
C ARG A 39 -7.06 13.21 10.33
N LYS A 40 -6.96 12.95 11.64
CA LYS A 40 -5.90 12.09 12.19
C LYS A 40 -6.02 10.65 11.69
N ALA A 41 -7.23 10.09 11.69
CA ALA A 41 -7.49 8.75 11.20
C ALA A 41 -7.18 8.62 9.70
N GLN A 42 -7.56 9.62 8.89
CA GLN A 42 -7.22 9.64 7.47
C GLN A 42 -5.71 9.77 7.25
N ALA A 43 -5.04 10.70 7.95
CA ALA A 43 -3.59 10.85 7.85
C ALA A 43 -2.83 9.58 8.27
N GLN A 44 -3.35 8.81 9.24
CA GLN A 44 -2.79 7.51 9.59
C GLN A 44 -2.94 6.49 8.46
N LYS A 45 -4.12 6.40 7.84
CA LYS A 45 -4.35 5.53 6.67
C LYS A 45 -3.42 5.88 5.51
N ASP A 46 -3.26 7.17 5.21
CA ASP A 46 -2.40 7.65 4.13
C ASP A 46 -0.92 7.32 4.39
N ARG A 47 -0.47 7.43 5.65
CA ARG A 47 0.88 7.01 6.05
C ARG A 47 1.08 5.50 5.88
N MET A 48 0.11 4.68 6.29
CA MET A 48 0.17 3.24 6.10
C MET A 48 0.20 2.88 4.62
N ALA A 49 -0.67 3.48 3.79
CA ALA A 49 -0.68 3.26 2.35
C ALA A 49 0.68 3.61 1.70
N THR A 50 1.30 4.71 2.12
CA THR A 50 2.63 5.12 1.64
C THR A 50 3.71 4.11 2.04
N MET A 51 3.67 3.62 3.28
CA MET A 51 4.59 2.60 3.77
C MET A 51 4.44 1.28 2.98
N TYR A 52 3.21 0.84 2.72
CA TYR A 52 2.94 -0.36 1.92
C TYR A 52 3.41 -0.20 0.48
N ALA A 53 3.17 0.96 -0.15
CA ALA A 53 3.66 1.24 -1.50
C ALA A 53 5.20 1.21 -1.56
N THR A 54 5.86 1.83 -0.59
CA THR A 54 7.33 1.82 -0.49
C THR A 54 7.87 0.41 -0.28
N GLN A 55 7.23 -0.37 0.57
CA GLN A 55 7.64 -1.75 0.82
C GLN A 55 7.48 -2.62 -0.43
N ALA A 56 6.37 -2.45 -1.16
CA ALA A 56 6.14 -3.16 -2.42
C ALA A 56 7.19 -2.83 -3.49
N GLN A 57 7.64 -1.57 -3.56
CA GLN A 57 8.73 -1.16 -4.47
C GLN A 57 10.05 -1.86 -4.09
N LYS A 58 10.42 -1.86 -2.81
CA LYS A 58 11.64 -2.55 -2.35
C LYS A 58 11.59 -4.04 -2.63
N ASP A 59 10.44 -4.67 -2.41
CA ASP A 59 10.26 -6.10 -2.68
C ASP A 59 10.37 -6.40 -4.19
N SER A 60 9.94 -5.47 -5.04
CA SER A 60 10.09 -5.55 -6.51
C SER A 60 11.55 -5.44 -6.95
N GLU A 61 12.29 -4.49 -6.39
CA GLU A 61 13.72 -4.30 -6.67
C GLU A 61 14.54 -5.53 -6.27
N ILE A 62 14.23 -6.13 -5.11
CA ILE A 62 14.87 -7.37 -4.66
C ILE A 62 14.53 -8.52 -5.62
N ALA A 63 13.27 -8.64 -6.04
CA ALA A 63 12.86 -9.67 -6.98
C ALA A 63 13.57 -9.54 -8.33
N LEU A 64 13.66 -8.33 -8.89
CA LEU A 64 14.43 -8.06 -10.12
C LEU A 64 15.91 -8.40 -9.96
N THR A 65 16.51 -8.06 -8.82
CA THR A 65 17.90 -8.41 -8.52
C THR A 65 18.12 -9.92 -8.53
N ARG A 66 17.19 -10.69 -7.95
CA ARG A 66 17.24 -12.17 -7.96
C ARG A 66 17.12 -12.74 -9.36
N VAL A 67 16.28 -12.14 -10.22
CA VAL A 67 16.15 -12.56 -11.63
C VAL A 67 17.43 -12.29 -12.40
N LYS A 68 18.00 -11.09 -12.24
CA LYS A 68 19.27 -10.69 -12.86
C LYS A 68 20.45 -11.55 -12.37
N ALA A 69 20.40 -12.04 -11.14
CA ALA A 69 21.38 -12.96 -10.58
C ALA A 69 21.29 -14.39 -11.14
N GLY A 70 20.33 -14.69 -12.02
CA GLY A 70 20.17 -16.00 -12.65
C GLY A 70 19.32 -16.96 -11.82
N CYS A 71 18.08 -16.57 -11.52
CA CYS A 71 17.12 -17.46 -10.89
C CYS A 71 16.79 -18.68 -11.77
N VAL A 72 16.41 -19.77 -11.13
CA VAL A 72 16.00 -21.03 -11.79
C VAL A 72 14.49 -20.99 -12.06
N PRO A 73 14.03 -21.25 -13.31
CA PRO A 73 12.61 -21.32 -13.60
C PRO A 73 11.97 -22.52 -12.91
N VAL A 74 10.87 -22.29 -12.20
CA VAL A 74 10.14 -23.34 -11.48
C VAL A 74 8.65 -23.32 -11.75
N VAL A 75 8.02 -24.47 -11.56
CA VAL A 75 6.57 -24.64 -11.54
C VAL A 75 6.14 -25.27 -10.21
N ALA A 76 4.91 -24.99 -9.79
CA ALA A 76 4.35 -25.64 -8.62
C ALA A 76 4.21 -27.14 -8.88
N ARG A 77 4.63 -27.96 -7.90
CA ARG A 77 4.63 -29.42 -8.05
C ARG A 77 3.22 -29.99 -8.16
N GLU A 78 2.27 -29.37 -7.46
CA GLU A 78 0.87 -29.83 -7.37
C GLU A 78 0.10 -29.62 -8.66
N THR A 79 0.19 -28.43 -9.24
CA THR A 79 -0.54 -28.06 -10.48
C THR A 79 0.24 -28.37 -11.74
N GLY A 80 1.58 -28.49 -11.63
CA GLY A 80 2.47 -28.68 -12.78
C GLY A 80 2.55 -27.47 -13.71
N GLY A 81 1.93 -26.35 -13.35
CA GLY A 81 1.86 -25.13 -14.15
C GLY A 81 2.46 -23.92 -13.44
N ASP A 82 2.57 -22.81 -14.18
CA ASP A 82 2.92 -21.50 -13.63
C ASP A 82 1.78 -21.02 -12.74
N THR A 83 2.04 -20.99 -11.44
CA THR A 83 1.12 -20.48 -10.42
C THR A 83 1.88 -19.58 -9.48
N ARG A 84 1.16 -18.68 -8.81
CA ARG A 84 1.77 -17.84 -7.77
C ARG A 84 2.45 -18.69 -6.71
N LEU A 85 3.67 -18.31 -6.37
CA LEU A 85 4.42 -18.93 -5.29
C LEU A 85 3.83 -18.47 -3.96
N ALA A 86 3.68 -19.43 -3.05
CA ALA A 86 3.39 -19.21 -1.65
C ALA A 86 4.43 -19.93 -0.82
N GLU A 87 4.74 -19.38 0.35
CA GLU A 87 5.68 -19.99 1.29
C GLU A 87 5.18 -21.39 1.72
N GLY A 88 6.10 -22.34 1.80
CA GLY A 88 5.84 -23.74 2.12
C GLY A 88 5.44 -24.64 0.94
N VAL A 89 5.13 -24.06 -0.23
CA VAL A 89 4.76 -24.81 -1.44
C VAL A 89 5.97 -25.57 -1.99
N GLN A 90 5.73 -26.83 -2.40
CA GLN A 90 6.74 -27.60 -3.12
C GLN A 90 6.83 -27.15 -4.57
N VAL A 91 8.05 -26.87 -5.00
CA VAL A 91 8.36 -26.47 -6.38
C VAL A 91 9.30 -27.49 -7.00
N LYS A 92 9.24 -27.58 -8.33
CA LYS A 92 10.20 -28.34 -9.12
C LYS A 92 10.79 -27.42 -10.18
N ALA A 93 12.04 -27.68 -10.56
CA ALA A 93 12.64 -27.07 -11.74
C ALA A 93 11.72 -27.31 -12.94
N ALA A 94 11.57 -26.29 -13.78
CA ALA A 94 10.92 -26.44 -15.07
C ALA A 94 11.67 -27.50 -15.90
N SER A 95 10.96 -28.23 -16.76
CA SER A 95 11.49 -29.45 -17.43
C SER A 95 12.65 -29.17 -18.39
N ASP A 96 12.79 -27.92 -18.79
CA ASP A 96 13.79 -27.29 -19.63
C ASP A 96 14.93 -26.64 -18.84
N SER A 97 14.85 -26.58 -17.51
CA SER A 97 15.90 -26.00 -16.68
C SER A 97 17.12 -26.93 -16.59
N PRO A 98 18.31 -26.47 -16.99
CA PRO A 98 19.55 -27.23 -16.81
C PRO A 98 20.09 -27.16 -15.37
N ILE A 99 19.52 -26.29 -14.53
CA ILE A 99 20.03 -26.00 -13.19
C ILE A 99 19.29 -26.86 -12.15
N PRO A 100 19.99 -27.68 -11.35
CA PRO A 100 19.37 -28.46 -10.30
C PRO A 100 18.87 -27.55 -9.16
N LEU A 101 17.69 -27.85 -8.63
CA LEU A 101 17.13 -27.16 -7.47
C LEU A 101 17.83 -27.66 -6.19
N GLY A 102 18.62 -26.81 -5.55
CA GLY A 102 19.21 -27.06 -4.24
C GLY A 102 18.71 -26.08 -3.18
N ASP A 103 19.08 -26.32 -1.92
CA ASP A 103 18.79 -25.38 -0.83
C ASP A 103 19.53 -24.06 -1.03
N GLY A 104 18.84 -22.95 -0.74
CA GLY A 104 19.32 -21.60 -1.02
C GLY A 104 19.21 -21.18 -2.50
N SER A 105 18.65 -22.03 -3.38
CA SER A 105 18.49 -21.67 -4.79
C SER A 105 17.47 -20.55 -4.94
N LEU A 106 17.82 -19.54 -5.74
CA LEU A 106 16.90 -18.52 -6.20
C LEU A 106 16.05 -19.08 -7.33
N VAL A 107 14.74 -18.99 -7.19
CA VAL A 107 13.77 -19.51 -8.16
C VAL A 107 12.82 -18.43 -8.61
N CYS A 108 12.27 -18.59 -9.79
CA CYS A 108 11.31 -17.64 -10.36
C CYS A 108 10.24 -18.35 -11.17
N THR A 109 9.04 -17.77 -11.15
CA THR A 109 7.93 -18.18 -12.01
C THR A 109 7.72 -17.13 -13.09
N ARG A 110 7.18 -17.55 -14.24
CA ARG A 110 6.86 -16.67 -15.36
C ARG A 110 5.82 -15.59 -15.01
N SER A 111 5.06 -15.80 -13.93
CA SER A 111 4.15 -14.81 -13.34
C SER A 111 4.84 -13.68 -12.55
N GLY A 112 6.17 -13.65 -12.46
CA GLY A 112 6.94 -12.59 -11.80
C GLY A 112 7.12 -12.77 -10.28
N ASP A 113 6.77 -13.96 -9.76
CA ASP A 113 7.13 -14.33 -8.40
C ASP A 113 8.57 -14.86 -8.37
N THR A 114 9.34 -14.40 -7.40
CA THR A 114 10.69 -14.90 -7.13
C THR A 114 10.74 -15.41 -5.71
N ALA A 115 11.52 -16.46 -5.48
CA ALA A 115 11.67 -17.00 -4.14
C ALA A 115 13.02 -17.64 -3.89
N GLU A 116 13.28 -17.93 -2.62
CA GLU A 116 14.33 -18.86 -2.20
C GLU A 116 13.72 -20.22 -1.89
N VAL A 117 14.42 -21.28 -2.25
CA VAL A 117 14.02 -22.65 -1.95
C VAL A 117 14.88 -23.24 -0.85
N TRP A 118 14.24 -23.90 0.11
CA TRP A 118 14.87 -24.66 1.18
C TRP A 118 14.10 -25.96 1.39
N GLU A 119 14.81 -27.09 1.47
CA GLU A 119 14.27 -28.44 1.57
C GLU A 119 13.24 -28.74 0.45
N GLY A 120 13.47 -28.19 -0.75
CA GLY A 120 12.55 -28.30 -1.90
C GLY A 120 11.23 -27.52 -1.75
N ARG A 121 11.14 -26.60 -0.78
CA ARG A 121 9.98 -25.74 -0.53
C ARG A 121 10.34 -24.27 -0.65
N VAL A 122 9.37 -23.47 -1.09
CA VAL A 122 9.48 -22.02 -1.12
C VAL A 122 9.59 -21.47 0.30
N ALA A 123 10.66 -20.74 0.62
CA ALA A 123 10.90 -20.17 1.95
C ALA A 123 10.51 -18.69 2.04
N GLN A 124 10.87 -17.89 1.04
CA GLN A 124 10.56 -16.44 1.04
C GLN A 124 10.18 -15.98 -0.36
N VAL A 125 8.96 -15.46 -0.52
CA VAL A 125 8.46 -14.96 -1.80
C VAL A 125 8.65 -13.44 -1.89
N LYS A 126 9.16 -12.96 -3.03
CA LYS A 126 9.26 -11.56 -3.42
C LYS A 126 8.67 -11.40 -4.82
N ARG A 127 7.94 -10.30 -5.04
CA ARG A 127 7.17 -10.09 -6.27
C ARG A 127 7.62 -8.84 -6.99
N ILE A 128 7.59 -8.93 -8.32
CA ILE A 128 7.85 -7.79 -9.19
C ILE A 128 6.55 -6.98 -9.35
N GLY A 129 6.65 -5.67 -9.16
CA GLY A 129 5.54 -4.75 -9.32
C GLY A 129 5.08 -4.65 -10.77
N PRO A 130 3.82 -4.24 -11.03
CA PRO A 130 3.30 -4.10 -12.39
C PRO A 130 4.11 -3.15 -13.28
N SER A 131 4.74 -2.13 -12.69
CA SER A 131 5.58 -1.16 -13.41
C SER A 131 6.84 -1.78 -14.01
N ASP A 132 7.30 -2.89 -13.45
CA ASP A 132 8.61 -3.47 -13.78
C ASP A 132 8.48 -4.83 -14.49
N ALA A 133 7.25 -5.20 -14.87
CA ALA A 133 6.93 -6.47 -15.50
C ALA A 133 7.60 -6.62 -16.89
N ASP A 134 7.73 -5.55 -17.65
CA ASP A 134 8.38 -5.59 -18.97
C ASP A 134 9.88 -5.88 -18.86
N GLU A 135 10.55 -5.27 -17.88
CA GLU A 135 11.98 -5.53 -17.59
C GLU A 135 12.20 -6.96 -17.10
N TYR A 136 11.25 -7.49 -16.33
CA TYR A 136 11.23 -8.89 -15.94
C TYR A 136 11.13 -9.82 -17.15
N LEU A 137 10.17 -9.59 -18.06
CA LEU A 137 9.97 -10.45 -19.23
C LEU A 137 11.18 -10.45 -20.16
N ASP A 138 11.80 -9.27 -20.37
CA ASP A 138 13.04 -9.15 -21.12
C ASP A 138 14.19 -9.92 -20.44
N SER A 139 14.36 -9.76 -19.12
CA SER A 139 15.39 -10.47 -18.37
C SER A 139 15.18 -11.98 -18.33
N PHE A 140 13.93 -12.42 -18.17
CA PHE A 140 13.55 -13.83 -18.16
C PHE A 140 13.81 -14.49 -19.51
N SER A 141 13.47 -13.82 -20.63
CA SER A 141 13.72 -14.34 -21.99
C SER A 141 15.20 -14.55 -22.32
N LYS A 142 16.10 -13.91 -21.57
CA LYS A 142 17.56 -14.05 -21.72
C LYS A 142 18.14 -15.17 -20.86
N GLN A 143 17.34 -15.78 -19.99
CA GLN A 143 17.80 -16.88 -19.15
C GLN A 143 17.94 -18.17 -19.98
N PRO A 144 18.99 -18.96 -19.75
CA PRO A 144 19.16 -20.24 -20.43
C PRO A 144 17.99 -21.17 -20.08
N GLY A 145 17.16 -21.47 -21.09
CA GLY A 145 15.96 -22.32 -20.96
C GLY A 145 14.63 -21.59 -21.14
N ALA A 146 14.60 -20.26 -21.23
CA ALA A 146 13.37 -19.51 -21.49
C ALA A 146 13.13 -19.34 -23.00
N TYR A 147 12.47 -20.33 -23.64
CA TYR A 147 12.04 -20.26 -25.04
C TYR A 147 10.56 -20.61 -25.19
#